data_AF-A0A7W1P9U1-F1
#
_entry.id   AF-A0A7W1P9U1-F1
#
_cell.length_a   1.000
_cell.length_b   1.000
_cell.length_c   1.000
_cell.angle_alpha   90.00
_cell.angle_beta   90.00
_cell.angle_gamma   90.00
#
_symmetry.space_group_name_H-M   'P 1'
#
loop_
_entity.id
_entity.type
_entity.pdbx_description
1 polymer ?
#
loop_
_entity_poly.entity_id
_entity_poly.type
_entity_poly.pdbx_seq_one_letter_code
_entity_poly.pdbx_strand_id
1 'polypeptide(L)'
;MHWLAFVAGTVLSWGVYGAMLHQGQVKLGSPMRALLCVGIAYFLVGVIVPIVVLMAQGQGLGGFTASGTTFATVAGMLGAIGAVCIIFSFRAGGLPTYVMPLVFGGAPLVNVLYTMAIHPPRVAPHPLLYVGFLVTALGAGMVLYYKPQA
;
A
#
# COMPACT_ATOMS: atom_id res chain seq x y z
N MET A 1 15.52 2.25 16.98
CA MET A 1 14.24 2.99 16.83
C MET A 1 14.05 3.64 15.45
N HIS A 2 15.03 3.64 14.53
CA HIS A 2 14.93 4.38 13.25
C HIS A 2 13.87 3.84 12.28
N TRP A 3 13.49 2.56 12.37
CA TRP A 3 12.47 1.97 11.49
C TRP A 3 11.07 2.59 11.68
N LEU A 4 10.75 3.09 12.88
CA LEU A 4 9.48 3.77 13.15
C LEU A 4 9.35 5.08 12.34
N ALA A 5 10.46 5.77 12.07
CA ALA A 5 10.45 6.96 11.23
C ALA A 5 10.07 6.62 9.78
N PHE A 6 10.57 5.49 9.25
CA PHE A 6 10.18 5.02 7.91
C PHE A 6 8.72 4.53 7.87
N VAL A 7 8.21 3.95 8.95
CA VAL A 7 6.79 3.64 9.09
C VAL A 7 5.96 4.93 9.06
N ALA A 8 6.33 5.95 9.84
CA ALA A 8 5.64 7.24 9.81
C ALA A 8 5.69 7.89 8.42
N GLY A 9 6.83 7.85 7.74
CA GLY A 9 6.96 8.33 6.36
C GLY A 9 6.07 7.56 5.38
N THR A 10 5.92 6.25 5.56
CA THR A 10 5.00 5.42 4.77
C THR A 10 3.55 5.82 5.02
N VAL A 11 3.14 5.97 6.29
CA VAL A 11 1.79 6.40 6.67
C VAL A 11 1.46 7.77 6.07
N LEU A 12 2.38 8.73 6.16
CA LEU A 12 2.19 10.06 5.58
C LEU A 12 2.07 10.02 4.05
N SER A 13 2.98 9.29 3.39
CA SER A 13 3.00 9.21 1.92
C SER A 13 1.73 8.54 1.38
N TRP A 14 1.34 7.40 1.95
CA TRP A 14 0.14 6.67 1.54
C TRP A 14 -1.17 7.34 1.99
N GLY A 15 -1.16 8.05 3.12
CA GLY A 15 -2.31 8.82 3.59
C GLY A 15 -2.67 9.98 2.66
N VAL A 16 -1.66 10.69 2.14
CA VAL A 16 -1.87 11.80 1.18
C VAL A 16 -2.07 11.30 -0.26
N TYR A 17 -1.51 10.14 -0.59
CA TYR A 17 -1.52 9.54 -1.93
C TYR A 17 -2.92 9.53 -2.57
N GLY A 18 -3.95 9.02 -1.88
CA GLY A 18 -5.28 8.89 -2.48
C GLY A 18 -5.90 10.23 -2.89
N ALA A 19 -5.74 11.27 -2.08
CA ALA A 19 -6.23 12.61 -2.38
C ALA A 19 -5.49 13.22 -3.57
N MET A 20 -4.16 13.13 -3.59
CA MET A 20 -3.34 13.61 -4.71
C MET A 20 -3.61 12.85 -6.01
N LEU A 21 -3.79 11.53 -5.93
CA LEU A 21 -4.10 10.69 -7.09
C LEU A 21 -5.44 11.09 -7.68
N HIS A 22 -6.48 11.23 -6.86
CA HIS A 22 -7.79 11.67 -7.34
C HIS A 22 -7.74 13.07 -7.96
N GLN A 23 -7.04 14.03 -7.34
CA GLN A 23 -6.82 15.34 -7.95
C GLN A 23 -6.09 15.25 -9.29
N GLY A 24 -5.07 14.39 -9.39
CA GLY A 24 -4.35 14.14 -10.64
C GLY A 24 -5.27 13.58 -11.73
N GLN A 25 -6.14 12.62 -11.39
CA GLN A 25 -7.13 12.08 -12.33
C GLN A 25 -8.11 13.14 -12.84
N VAL A 26 -8.62 13.99 -11.94
CA VAL A 26 -9.54 15.09 -12.28
C VAL A 26 -8.84 16.10 -13.20
N LYS A 27 -7.63 16.55 -12.84
CA LYS A 27 -6.87 17.55 -13.61
C LYS A 27 -6.43 17.03 -14.98
N LEU A 28 -6.10 15.74 -15.09
CA LEU A 28 -5.68 15.12 -16.35
C LEU A 28 -6.87 14.68 -17.23
N GLY A 29 -8.08 14.67 -16.68
CA GLY A 29 -9.31 14.19 -17.32
C GLY A 29 -9.27 12.70 -17.71
N SER A 30 -8.29 11.93 -17.21
CA SER A 30 -8.11 10.53 -17.59
C SER A 30 -7.44 9.73 -16.47
N PRO A 31 -8.14 8.70 -15.93
CA PRO A 31 -7.57 7.78 -14.96
C PRO A 31 -6.34 7.04 -15.46
N MET A 32 -6.27 6.76 -16.77
CA MET A 32 -5.13 6.04 -17.37
C MET A 32 -3.89 6.94 -17.50
N ARG A 33 -4.07 8.24 -17.77
CA ARG A 33 -2.95 9.20 -17.74
C ARG A 33 -2.37 9.34 -16.33
N ALA A 34 -3.24 9.40 -15.32
CA ALA A 34 -2.81 9.39 -13.93
C ALA A 34 -2.07 8.08 -13.56
N LEU A 35 -2.59 6.92 -13.99
CA LEU A 35 -1.92 5.63 -13.80
C LEU A 35 -0.54 5.60 -14.45
N LEU A 36 -0.40 6.15 -15.65
CA LEU A 36 0.91 6.26 -16.32
C LEU A 36 1.90 7.08 -15.49
N CYS A 37 1.47 8.22 -14.92
CA CYS A 37 2.30 9.02 -14.01
C CYS A 37 2.71 8.23 -12.75
N VAL A 38 1.81 7.44 -12.18
CA VAL A 38 2.12 6.55 -11.04
C VAL A 38 3.15 5.49 -11.45
N GLY A 39 2.99 4.87 -12.62
CA GLY A 39 3.94 3.88 -13.15
C GLY A 39 5.34 4.46 -13.36
N ILE A 40 5.44 5.68 -13.92
CA ILE A 40 6.72 6.38 -14.06
C ILE A 40 7.34 6.65 -12.68
N ALA A 41 6.56 7.12 -11.71
CA ALA A 41 7.07 7.35 -10.36
C ALA A 41 7.57 6.05 -9.69
N TYR A 42 6.86 4.94 -9.88
CA TYR A 42 7.27 3.62 -9.36
C TYR A 42 8.57 3.14 -10.00
N PHE A 43 8.75 3.36 -11.30
CA PHE A 43 10.01 3.05 -11.97
C PHE A 43 11.15 3.93 -11.42
N LEU A 44 10.95 5.25 -11.36
CA LEU A 44 11.98 6.17 -10.88
C LEU A 44 12.41 5.84 -9.45
N VAL A 45 11.47 5.71 -8.52
CA VAL A 45 11.80 5.43 -7.12
C VAL A 45 12.24 3.98 -6.94
N GLY A 46 11.52 3.03 -7.51
CA GLY A 46 11.75 1.59 -7.34
C GLY A 46 13.00 1.06 -8.05
N VAL A 47 13.56 1.79 -9.02
CA VAL A 47 14.79 1.41 -9.72
C VAL A 47 15.97 2.30 -9.32
N ILE A 48 15.81 3.62 -9.29
CA ILE A 48 16.95 4.53 -9.07
C ILE A 48 17.41 4.47 -7.62
N VAL A 49 16.51 4.52 -6.64
CA VAL A 49 16.87 4.50 -5.21
C VAL A 49 17.69 3.25 -4.85
N PRO A 50 17.25 2.01 -5.15
CA PRO A 50 18.05 0.84 -4.81
C PRO A 50 19.38 0.79 -5.56
N ILE A 51 19.46 1.21 -6.83
CA ILE A 51 20.74 1.28 -7.55
C ILE A 51 21.72 2.21 -6.81
N VAL A 52 21.29 3.42 -6.46
CA VAL A 52 22.14 4.40 -5.75
C VAL A 52 22.61 3.83 -4.41
N VAL A 53 21.71 3.21 -3.64
CA VAL A 53 22.04 2.65 -2.33
C VAL A 53 23.00 1.47 -2.45
N LEU A 54 22.76 0.54 -3.39
CA LEU A 54 23.63 -0.63 -3.61
C LEU A 54 25.02 -0.24 -4.08
N MET A 55 25.11 0.77 -4.96
CA MET A 55 26.40 1.32 -5.41
C MET A 55 27.14 2.01 -4.26
N ALA A 56 26.44 2.83 -3.46
CA ALA A 56 27.02 3.50 -2.30
C ALA A 56 27.51 2.53 -1.21
N GLN A 57 26.88 1.36 -1.09
CA GLN A 57 27.27 0.30 -0.16
C GLN A 57 28.37 -0.63 -0.70
N GLY A 58 28.84 -0.41 -1.94
CA GLY A 58 29.87 -1.24 -2.57
C GLY A 58 29.40 -2.66 -2.93
N GLN A 59 28.09 -2.94 -2.86
CA GLN A 59 27.51 -4.24 -3.19
C GLN A 59 27.31 -4.43 -4.70
N GLY A 60 27.22 -3.32 -5.44
CA GLY A 60 26.93 -3.35 -6.88
C GLY A 60 25.59 -4.01 -7.19
N LEU A 61 25.42 -4.54 -8.41
CA LEU A 61 24.20 -5.25 -8.84
C LEU A 61 24.34 -6.78 -8.71
N GLY A 62 25.14 -7.27 -7.75
CA GLY A 62 25.34 -8.68 -7.48
C GLY A 62 24.38 -9.23 -6.40
N GLY A 63 24.39 -10.56 -6.20
CA GLY A 63 23.70 -11.20 -5.07
C GLY A 63 22.21 -11.55 -5.29
N PHE A 64 21.72 -11.42 -6.52
CA PHE A 64 20.35 -11.84 -6.86
C PHE A 64 20.22 -13.36 -6.86
N THR A 65 19.21 -13.89 -6.17
CA THR A 65 18.84 -15.31 -6.21
C THR A 65 17.52 -15.49 -6.97
N ALA A 66 17.35 -16.60 -7.69
CA ALA A 66 16.13 -16.83 -8.47
C ALA A 66 14.85 -16.77 -7.60
N SER A 67 14.89 -17.35 -6.40
CA SER A 67 13.79 -17.31 -5.44
C SER A 67 13.52 -15.89 -4.94
N GLY A 68 14.54 -15.20 -4.43
CA GLY A 68 14.40 -13.84 -3.89
C GLY A 68 13.90 -12.84 -4.94
N THR A 69 14.45 -12.89 -6.15
CA THR A 69 14.02 -12.05 -7.28
C THR A 69 12.56 -12.32 -7.65
N THR A 70 12.13 -13.59 -7.68
CA THR A 70 10.75 -13.94 -8.01
C THR A 70 9.77 -13.39 -6.98
N PHE A 71 10.01 -13.66 -5.68
CA PHE A 71 9.12 -13.15 -4.62
C PHE A 71 9.09 -11.62 -4.56
N ALA A 72 10.24 -10.95 -4.70
CA ALA A 72 10.30 -9.49 -4.73
C ALA A 72 9.56 -8.91 -5.95
N THR A 73 9.68 -9.56 -7.11
CA THR A 73 8.99 -9.13 -8.34
C THR A 73 7.48 -9.32 -8.22
N VAL A 74 7.02 -10.46 -7.68
CA VAL A 74 5.59 -10.71 -7.41
C VAL A 74 5.05 -9.71 -6.39
N ALA A 75 5.79 -9.41 -5.32
CA ALA A 75 5.40 -8.38 -4.36
C ALA A 75 5.24 -7.00 -5.02
N GLY A 76 6.16 -6.62 -5.91
CA GLY A 76 6.06 -5.39 -6.71
C GLY A 76 4.82 -5.37 -7.61
N MET A 77 4.52 -6.48 -8.28
CA MET A 77 3.30 -6.62 -9.09
C MET A 77 2.02 -6.47 -8.25
N LEU A 78 1.95 -7.07 -7.06
CA LEU A 78 0.81 -6.93 -6.16
C LEU A 78 0.58 -5.45 -5.76
N GLY A 79 1.66 -4.71 -5.50
CA GLY A 79 1.58 -3.27 -5.25
C GLY A 79 1.05 -2.47 -6.44
N ALA A 80 1.54 -2.77 -7.66
CA ALA A 80 1.08 -2.13 -8.89
C ALA A 80 -0.40 -2.44 -9.18
N ILE A 81 -0.82 -3.69 -9.00
CA ILE A 81 -2.23 -4.11 -9.12
C ILE A 81 -3.10 -3.34 -8.11
N GLY A 82 -2.64 -3.20 -6.86
CA GLY A 82 -3.33 -2.40 -5.85
C GLY A 82 -3.55 -0.94 -6.29
N ALA A 83 -2.51 -0.29 -6.85
CA ALA A 83 -2.63 1.06 -7.39
C ALA A 83 -3.63 1.16 -8.56
N VAL A 84 -3.65 0.16 -9.45
CA VAL A 84 -4.64 0.05 -10.52
C VAL A 84 -6.05 -0.05 -9.94
N CYS A 85 -6.29 -0.91 -8.94
CA CYS A 85 -7.58 -1.05 -8.28
C CYS A 85 -8.07 0.26 -7.63
N ILE A 86 -7.18 1.03 -7.00
CA ILE A 86 -7.52 2.35 -6.44
C ILE A 86 -7.98 3.30 -7.54
N ILE A 87 -7.24 3.36 -8.65
CA ILE A 87 -7.55 4.21 -9.79
C ILE A 87 -8.91 3.86 -10.41
N PHE A 88 -9.19 2.57 -10.58
CA PHE A 88 -10.48 2.11 -11.06
C PHE A 88 -11.62 2.38 -10.06
N SER A 89 -11.34 2.30 -8.75
CA SER A 89 -12.32 2.65 -7.71
C SER A 89 -12.72 4.13 -7.80
N PHE A 90 -11.75 5.03 -8.03
CA PHE A 90 -12.03 6.45 -8.26
C PHE A 90 -12.76 6.70 -9.59
N ARG A 91 -12.38 5.97 -10.65
CA ARG A 91 -13.10 6.02 -11.93
C ARG A 91 -14.56 5.58 -11.80
N ALA A 92 -14.85 4.64 -10.91
CA ALA A 92 -16.20 4.16 -10.61
C ALA A 92 -17.00 5.11 -9.68
N GLY A 93 -16.48 6.30 -9.35
CA GLY A 93 -17.15 7.29 -8.50
C GLY A 93 -16.77 7.22 -7.02
N GLY A 94 -15.82 6.36 -6.63
CA GLY A 94 -15.28 6.33 -5.29
C GLY A 94 -14.54 7.62 -4.95
N LEU A 95 -14.81 8.19 -3.77
CA LEU A 95 -14.07 9.35 -3.28
C LEU A 95 -12.86 8.90 -2.43
N PRO A 96 -11.75 9.65 -2.43
CA PRO A 96 -10.59 9.36 -1.56
C PRO A 96 -10.96 9.15 -0.11
N THR A 97 -11.94 9.91 0.38
CA THR A 97 -12.42 9.84 1.76
C THR A 97 -13.16 8.54 2.08
N TYR A 98 -13.54 7.73 1.09
CA TYR A 98 -14.13 6.40 1.28
C TYR A 98 -13.14 5.29 0.91
N VAL A 99 -12.55 5.37 -0.28
CA VAL A 99 -11.69 4.30 -0.82
C VAL A 99 -10.44 4.12 0.04
N MET A 100 -9.79 5.21 0.47
CA MET A 100 -8.52 5.09 1.21
C MET A 100 -8.71 4.45 2.59
N PRO A 101 -9.67 4.87 3.44
CA PRO A 101 -9.87 4.20 4.72
C PRO A 101 -10.31 2.74 4.58
N LEU A 102 -11.08 2.38 3.54
CA LEU A 102 -11.44 0.98 3.28
C LEU A 102 -10.21 0.14 2.92
N VAL A 103 -9.33 0.65 2.05
CA VAL A 103 -8.08 -0.04 1.68
C VAL A 103 -7.16 -0.18 2.88
N PHE A 104 -6.89 0.91 3.62
CA PHE A 104 -5.95 0.88 4.75
C PHE A 104 -6.52 0.22 6.01
N GLY A 105 -7.84 0.14 6.15
CA GLY A 105 -8.48 -0.64 7.21
C GLY A 105 -8.51 -2.15 6.89
N GLY A 106 -8.69 -2.52 5.62
CA GLY A 106 -8.76 -3.91 5.18
C GLY A 106 -7.40 -4.57 4.96
N ALA A 107 -6.41 -3.85 4.43
CA ALA A 107 -5.10 -4.40 4.10
C ALA A 107 -4.36 -5.05 5.29
N PRO A 108 -4.37 -4.47 6.51
CA PRO A 108 -3.78 -5.13 7.68
C PRO A 108 -4.44 -6.48 8.00
N LEU A 109 -5.77 -6.58 7.84
CA LEU A 109 -6.51 -7.82 8.08
C LEU A 109 -6.07 -8.92 7.11
N VAL A 110 -6.00 -8.58 5.81
CA VAL A 110 -5.52 -9.50 4.77
C VAL A 110 -4.08 -9.94 5.06
N ASN A 111 -3.21 -9.02 5.46
CA ASN A 111 -1.82 -9.33 5.79
C ASN A 111 -1.70 -10.32 6.95
N VAL A 112 -2.46 -10.12 8.03
CA VAL A 112 -2.43 -11.04 9.18
C VAL A 112 -2.97 -12.42 8.77
N LEU A 113 -4.09 -12.48 8.05
CA LEU A 113 -4.67 -13.74 7.57
C LEU A 113 -3.72 -14.49 6.64
N TYR A 114 -3.13 -13.80 5.67
CA TYR A 114 -2.16 -14.39 4.75
C TYR A 114 -0.93 -14.91 5.51
N THR A 115 -0.39 -14.10 6.43
CA THR A 115 0.78 -14.48 7.25
C THR A 115 0.47 -15.71 8.12
N MET A 116 -0.71 -15.77 8.72
CA MET A 116 -1.16 -16.95 9.48
C MET A 116 -1.35 -18.19 8.59
N ALA A 117 -1.73 -18.02 7.33
CA ALA A 117 -1.88 -19.13 6.40
C ALA A 117 -0.53 -19.72 5.97
N ILE A 118 0.46 -18.88 5.67
CA ILE A 118 1.81 -19.33 5.27
C ILE A 118 2.70 -19.70 6.45
N HIS A 119 2.40 -19.17 7.65
CA HIS A 119 3.07 -19.49 8.91
C HIS A 119 2.01 -19.86 9.96
N PRO A 120 1.46 -21.10 9.91
CA PRO A 120 0.43 -21.53 10.83
C PRO A 120 0.86 -21.38 12.30
N PRO A 121 0.04 -20.74 13.14
CA PRO A 121 0.40 -20.52 14.53
C PRO A 121 0.42 -21.86 15.28
N ARG A 122 1.48 -22.08 16.07
CA ARG A 122 1.65 -23.32 16.85
C ARG A 122 0.66 -23.44 18.02
N VAL A 123 0.07 -22.32 18.42
CA VAL A 123 -0.96 -22.21 19.45
C VAL A 123 -2.16 -21.45 18.87
N ALA A 124 -3.35 -21.74 19.36
CA ALA A 124 -4.55 -21.03 18.91
C ALA A 124 -4.37 -19.50 19.07
N PRO A 125 -4.73 -18.68 18.06
CA PRO A 125 -4.65 -17.24 18.16
C PRO A 125 -5.43 -16.73 19.38
N HIS A 126 -4.82 -15.81 20.13
CA HIS A 126 -5.49 -15.23 21.28
C HIS A 126 -6.80 -14.55 20.84
N PRO A 127 -7.94 -14.74 21.54
CA PRO A 127 -9.24 -14.20 21.13
C PRO A 127 -9.25 -12.69 20.88
N LEU A 128 -8.39 -11.93 21.59
CA LEU A 128 -8.23 -10.48 21.38
C LEU A 128 -7.73 -10.10 19.98
N LEU A 129 -7.12 -11.01 19.21
CA LEU A 129 -6.76 -10.75 17.83
C LEU A 129 -8.02 -10.45 16.99
N TYR A 130 -9.05 -11.28 17.13
CA TYR A 130 -10.32 -11.12 16.42
C TYR A 130 -11.08 -9.88 16.91
N VAL A 131 -10.99 -9.56 18.20
CA VAL A 131 -11.48 -8.28 18.73
C VAL A 131 -10.75 -7.11 18.09
N GLY A 132 -9.42 -7.19 17.95
CA GLY A 132 -8.61 -6.19 17.27
C GLY A 132 -9.04 -5.97 15.81
N PHE A 133 -9.38 -7.04 15.08
CA PHE A 133 -9.93 -6.93 13.74
C PHE A 133 -11.26 -6.18 13.72
N LEU A 134 -12.16 -6.52 14.63
CA LEU A 134 -13.45 -5.86 14.82
C LEU A 134 -13.27 -4.37 15.14
N VAL A 135 -12.40 -4.04 16.10
CA VAL A 135 -12.12 -2.65 16.50
C VAL A 135 -11.49 -1.87 15.34
N THR A 136 -10.60 -2.48 14.56
CA THR A 136 -9.97 -1.83 13.39
C THR A 136 -11.01 -1.52 12.31
N ALA A 137 -11.88 -2.49 12.01
CA ALA A 137 -12.96 -2.31 11.05
C ALA A 137 -13.97 -1.26 11.52
N LEU A 138 -14.36 -1.28 12.80
CA LEU A 138 -15.26 -0.29 13.40
C LEU A 138 -14.62 1.10 13.46
N GLY A 139 -13.32 1.20 13.78
CA GLY A 139 -12.57 2.45 13.77
C GLY A 139 -12.53 3.09 12.38
N ALA A 140 -12.22 2.29 11.35
CA ALA A 140 -12.32 2.74 9.97
C ALA A 140 -13.76 3.17 9.62
N GLY A 141 -14.77 2.40 10.04
CA GLY A 141 -16.18 2.73 9.86
C GLY A 141 -16.58 4.05 10.52
N MET A 142 -16.13 4.32 11.75
CA MET A 142 -16.39 5.59 12.45
C MET A 142 -15.77 6.78 11.72
N VAL A 143 -14.52 6.65 11.23
CA VAL A 143 -13.87 7.69 10.42
C VAL A 143 -14.66 7.95 9.14
N LEU A 144 -15.17 6.89 8.50
CA LEU A 144 -15.99 7.00 7.28
C LEU A 144 -17.37 7.61 7.54
N TYR A 145 -17.98 7.34 8.68
CA TYR A 145 -19.31 7.80 9.05
C TYR A 145 -19.32 9.26 9.52
N TYR A 146 -18.35 9.64 10.37
CA TYR A 146 -18.29 10.98 10.97
C TYR A 146 -17.42 11.98 10.21
N LYS A 147 -16.88 11.62 9.04
CA LYS A 147 -16.16 12.59 8.23
C LYS A 147 -17.09 13.75 7.82
N PRO A 148 -16.58 15.00 7.80
CA PRO A 148 -17.34 16.12 7.28
C PRO A 148 -17.73 15.90 5.81
N GLN A 149 -18.98 16.20 5.48
CA GLN A 149 -19.41 16.33 4.09
C GLN A 149 -18.89 17.68 3.58
N ALA A 150 -18.14 17.65 2.47
CA ALA A 150 -17.69 18.85 1.76
C ALA A 150 -18.58 19.07 0.54
#